data_AF-J3H070-F1
#
_entry.id   AF-J3H070-F1
#
_cell.length_a   1.000
_cell.length_b   1.000
_cell.length_c   1.000
_cell.angle_alpha   90.00
_cell.angle_beta   90.00
_cell.angle_gamma   90.00
#
_symmetry.space_group_name_H-M   'P 1'
#
loop_
_entity.id
_entity.type
_entity.pdbx_description
1 polymer ?
#
loop_
_entity_poly.entity_id
_entity_poly.type
_entity_poly.pdbx_seq_one_letter_code
_entity_poly.pdbx_strand_id
1 'polypeptide(L)'
;MSASRFLFVCWAALATLSVSTVLLAQSGATGVLSVAILLVAVVKAWLITDGFMEMRHAPRLWRRLLVSWALVLAVVVGGMLVVVD
;
A
#
# COMPACT_ATOMS: atom_id res chain seq x y z
N MET A 1 14.14 -17.29 -12.18
CA MET A 1 14.11 -15.88 -12.65
C MET A 1 15.00 -15.05 -11.73
N SER A 2 15.96 -14.30 -12.29
CA SER A 2 16.95 -13.54 -11.51
C SER A 2 16.28 -12.56 -10.53
N ALA A 3 16.62 -12.65 -9.24
CA ALA A 3 16.04 -11.85 -8.16
C ALA A 3 16.05 -10.34 -8.46
N SER A 4 17.03 -9.88 -9.24
CA SER A 4 17.16 -8.50 -9.71
C SER A 4 15.94 -8.02 -10.50
N ARG A 5 15.36 -8.88 -11.36
CA ARG A 5 14.16 -8.49 -12.14
C ARG A 5 12.93 -8.30 -11.25
N PHE A 6 12.80 -9.12 -10.21
CA PHE A 6 11.70 -9.02 -9.25
C PHE A 6 11.80 -7.72 -8.44
N LEU A 7 13.00 -7.37 -7.96
CA LEU A 7 13.25 -6.11 -7.27
C LEU A 7 13.00 -4.89 -8.17
N PHE A 8 13.40 -4.96 -9.45
CA PHE A 8 13.13 -3.89 -10.41
C PHE A 8 11.63 -3.68 -10.65
N VAL A 9 10.85 -4.76 -10.78
CA VAL A 9 9.38 -4.66 -10.92
C VAL A 9 8.75 -4.09 -9.66
N CYS A 10 9.21 -4.52 -8.48
CA CYS A 10 8.72 -4.05 -7.19
C CYS A 10 9.02 -2.55 -6.99
N TRP A 11 10.24 -2.13 -7.32
CA TRP A 11 10.66 -0.73 -7.33
C TRP A 11 9.83 0.09 -8.32
N ALA A 12 9.65 -0.39 -9.55
CA ALA A 12 8.85 0.30 -10.55
C ALA A 12 7.41 0.48 -10.07
N ALA A 13 6.79 -0.56 -9.53
CA ALA A 13 5.44 -0.50 -8.97
C ALA A 13 5.33 0.48 -7.79
N LEU A 14 6.32 0.55 -6.90
CA LEU A 14 6.38 1.55 -5.82
C LEU A 14 6.49 2.99 -6.36
N ALA A 15 7.26 3.18 -7.42
CA ALA A 15 7.40 4.47 -8.07
C ALA A 15 6.07 4.91 -8.70
N THR A 16 5.39 4.03 -9.45
CA THR A 16 4.05 4.33 -10.01
C THR A 16 3.01 4.59 -8.93
N LEU A 17 3.03 3.82 -7.84
CA LEU A 17 2.14 4.05 -6.70
C LEU A 17 2.38 5.42 -6.04
N SER A 18 3.64 5.85 -5.95
CA SER A 18 3.97 7.16 -5.37
C SER A 18 3.53 8.32 -6.26
N VAL A 19 3.72 8.19 -7.57
CA VAL A 19 3.27 9.21 -8.53
C VAL A 19 1.75 9.30 -8.54
N SER A 20 1.04 8.16 -8.57
CA SER A 20 -0.42 8.14 -8.53
C SER A 20 -0.99 8.74 -7.24
N THR A 21 -0.36 8.57 -6.07
CA THR A 21 -0.81 9.27 -4.84
C THR A 21 -0.74 10.78 -4.94
N VAL A 22 0.31 11.33 -5.57
CA VAL A 22 0.47 12.78 -5.73
C VAL A 22 -0.54 13.32 -6.74
N LEU A 23 -0.77 12.61 -7.85
CA LEU A 23 -1.75 13.00 -8.86
C LEU A 23 -3.17 12.97 -8.30
N LEU A 24 -3.53 11.94 -7.53
CA LEU A 24 -4.80 11.92 -6.80
C LEU A 24 -4.87 13.10 -5.84
N ALA A 25 -3.89 13.29 -4.95
CA ALA A 25 -3.93 14.38 -3.98
C ALA A 25 -4.12 15.78 -4.62
N GLN A 26 -3.59 15.98 -5.83
CA GLN A 26 -3.77 17.25 -6.56
C GLN A 26 -5.14 17.40 -7.25
N SER A 27 -5.89 16.32 -7.50
CA SER A 27 -7.21 16.40 -8.15
C SER A 27 -8.35 16.82 -7.19
N GLY A 28 -8.02 17.17 -5.94
CA GLY A 28 -8.95 17.71 -4.95
C GLY A 28 -9.31 16.71 -3.85
N ALA A 29 -9.28 17.18 -2.59
CA ALA A 29 -9.55 16.37 -1.41
C ALA A 29 -11.05 16.09 -1.24
N THR A 30 -11.58 15.11 -1.97
CA THR A 30 -12.91 14.53 -1.72
C THR A 30 -12.75 13.26 -0.87
N GLY A 31 -13.72 12.95 0.00
CA GLY A 31 -13.69 11.74 0.83
C GLY A 31 -13.39 10.45 0.06
N VAL A 32 -13.99 10.30 -1.12
CA VAL A 32 -13.76 9.18 -2.04
C VAL A 32 -12.30 9.08 -2.49
N LEU A 33 -11.66 10.22 -2.74
CA LEU A 33 -10.29 10.28 -3.20
C LEU A 33 -9.30 9.99 -2.06
N SER A 34 -9.63 10.41 -0.84
CA SER A 34 -8.91 10.05 0.38
C SER A 34 -8.95 8.53 0.63
N VAL A 35 -10.10 7.88 0.40
CA VAL A 35 -10.22 6.41 0.44
C VAL A 35 -9.35 5.75 -0.64
N ALA A 36 -9.30 6.30 -1.85
CA ALA A 36 -8.42 5.79 -2.91
C ALA A 36 -6.93 5.90 -2.55
N ILE A 37 -6.51 6.99 -1.89
CA ILE A 37 -5.13 7.16 -1.39
C ILE A 37 -4.81 6.12 -0.31
N LEU A 38 -5.76 5.83 0.60
CA LEU A 38 -5.59 4.78 1.61
C LEU A 38 -5.41 3.39 0.98
N LEU A 39 -6.19 3.06 -0.04
CA LEU A 39 -6.03 1.80 -0.78
C LEU A 39 -4.63 1.69 -1.41
N VAL A 40 -4.15 2.78 -2.01
CA VAL A 40 -2.79 2.84 -2.55
C VAL A 40 -1.74 2.62 -1.45
N ALA A 41 -1.92 3.21 -0.26
CA ALA A 41 -1.02 3.00 0.87
C ALA A 41 -0.98 1.54 1.32
N VAL A 42 -2.12 0.84 1.36
CA VAL A 42 -2.20 -0.60 1.69
C VAL A 42 -1.44 -1.44 0.68
N VAL A 43 -1.62 -1.17 -0.62
CA VAL A 43 -0.92 -1.88 -1.69
C VAL A 43 0.60 -1.66 -1.58
N LYS A 44 1.02 -0.44 -1.25
CA LYS A 44 2.42 -0.11 -0.97
C LYS A 44 2.99 -0.91 0.20
N ALA A 45 2.26 -0.97 1.32
CA ALA A 45 2.66 -1.75 2.48
C ALA A 45 2.82 -3.24 2.12
N TRP A 46 1.89 -3.79 1.35
CA TRP A 46 1.94 -5.17 0.85
C TRP A 46 3.18 -5.42 0.00
N LEU A 47 3.42 -4.54 -0.97
CA LEU A 47 4.54 -4.61 -1.91
C LEU A 47 5.91 -4.51 -1.20
N ILE A 48 6.01 -3.70 -0.14
CA ILE A 48 7.23 -3.59 0.68
C ILE A 48 7.46 -4.87 1.50
N THR A 49 6.40 -5.40 2.15
CA THR A 49 6.53 -6.65 2.93
C THR A 49 6.87 -7.87 2.08
N ASP A 50 6.39 -7.94 0.83
CA ASP A 50 6.65 -9.09 -0.05
C ASP A 50 7.93 -8.91 -0.90
N GLY A 51 8.31 -7.66 -1.20
CA GLY A 51 9.38 -7.35 -2.14
C GLY A 51 10.75 -7.02 -1.54
N PHE A 52 10.81 -6.32 -0.40
CA PHE A 52 12.07 -5.76 0.12
C PHE A 52 12.62 -6.46 1.35
N MET A 53 11.75 -6.98 2.21
CA MET A 53 12.22 -7.80 3.31
C MET A 53 12.48 -9.20 2.76
N GLU A 54 13.69 -9.73 2.94
CA GLU A 54 14.08 -11.13 2.71
C GLU A 54 13.30 -12.13 3.61
N MET A 55 12.07 -11.79 4.01
CA MET A 55 11.04 -12.64 4.60
C MET A 55 10.58 -13.79 3.69
N ARG A 56 11.25 -14.04 2.56
CA ARG A 56 11.02 -15.24 1.74
C ARG A 56 11.30 -16.53 2.52
N HIS A 57 12.10 -16.47 3.59
CA HIS A 57 12.32 -17.55 4.57
C HIS A 57 11.57 -17.38 5.90
N ALA A 58 10.84 -16.28 6.10
CA ALA A 58 10.16 -15.98 7.36
C ALA A 58 8.70 -16.50 7.36
N PRO A 59 8.16 -16.90 8.53
CA PRO A 59 6.83 -17.48 8.64
C PRO A 59 5.74 -16.54 8.10
N ARG A 60 4.88 -17.08 7.22
CA ARG A 60 3.76 -16.39 6.54
C ARG A 60 2.82 -15.62 7.48
N LEU A 61 2.82 -15.98 8.76
CA LEU A 61 2.04 -15.33 9.82
C LEU A 61 2.46 -13.87 10.03
N TRP A 62 3.77 -13.57 10.01
CA TRP A 62 4.29 -12.21 10.20
C TRP A 62 3.94 -11.29 9.03
N ARG A 63 4.03 -11.80 7.80
CA ARG A 63 3.59 -11.07 6.61
C ARG A 63 2.10 -10.73 6.68
N ARG A 64 1.28 -11.70 7.10
CA ARG A 64 -0.17 -11.49 7.26
C ARG A 64 -0.47 -10.48 8.38
N LEU A 65 0.25 -10.53 9.50
CA LEU A 65 0.11 -9.57 10.61
C LEU A 65 0.40 -8.14 10.16
N LEU A 66 1.54 -7.90 9.48
CA LEU A 66 1.90 -6.58 8.96
C LEU A 66 0.90 -6.04 7.93
N VAL A 67 0.44 -6.89 7.01
CA VAL A 67 -0.56 -6.50 6.01
C VAL A 67 -1.93 -6.26 6.67
N SER A 68 -2.31 -7.11 7.63
CA SER A 68 -3.57 -6.96 8.36
C SER A 68 -3.61 -5.66 9.15
N TRP A 69 -2.47 -5.22 9.69
CA TRP A 69 -2.36 -3.93 10.36
C TRP A 69 -2.64 -2.75 9.41
N ALA A 70 -2.02 -2.75 8.23
CA ALA A 70 -2.27 -1.72 7.21
C ALA A 70 -3.73 -1.72 6.73
N LEU A 71 -4.34 -2.91 6.59
CA LEU A 71 -5.75 -3.06 6.27
C LEU A 71 -6.66 -2.49 7.37
N VAL A 72 -6.38 -2.81 8.63
CA VAL A 72 -7.16 -2.28 9.77
C VAL A 72 -7.09 -0.76 9.80
N LEU A 73 -5.91 -0.17 9.61
CA LEU A 73 -5.75 1.28 9.53
C LEU A 73 -6.57 1.87 8.37
N ALA A 74 -6.52 1.27 7.18
CA ALA A 74 -7.28 1.77 6.03
C ALA A 74 -8.80 1.68 6.25
N VAL A 75 -9.29 0.61 6.89
CA VAL A 75 -10.71 0.47 7.22
C VAL A 75 -11.15 1.47 8.27
N VAL A 76 -10.37 1.67 9.33
CA VAL A 76 -10.70 2.61 10.41
C VAL A 76 -10.68 4.05 9.90
N VAL A 77 -9.62 4.45 9.21
CA VAL A 77 -9.47 5.82 8.69
C VAL A 77 -10.44 6.07 7.54
N GLY A 78 -10.60 5.12 6.62
CA GLY A 78 -11.57 5.23 5.52
C GLY A 78 -13.01 5.28 6.02
N GLY A 79 -13.35 4.46 7.02
CA GLY A 79 -14.66 4.50 7.67
C GLY A 79 -14.93 5.82 8.38
N MET A 80 -13.94 6.37 9.10
CA MET A 80 -14.04 7.70 9.70
C MET A 80 -14.26 8.78 8.65
N LEU A 81 -13.52 8.77 7.54
CA LEU A 81 -13.69 9.74 6.46
C LEU A 81 -15.10 9.69 5.87
N VAL A 82 -15.62 8.49 5.58
CA VAL A 82 -16.98 8.30 5.06
C VAL A 82 -18.06 8.74 6.06
N VAL A 83 -17.78 8.69 7.38
CA VAL A 83 -18.72 9.14 8.42
C VAL A 83 -18.67 10.66 8.61
N VAL A 84 -17.53 11.30 8.30
CA VAL A 84 -17.33 12.75 8.46
C VAL A 84 -17.75 13.56 7.22
N ASP A 85 -17.65 12.98 6.02
CA ASP A 85 -18.21 13.51 4.77
C ASP A 85 -19.74 13.36 4.69
#